data_AF-A0A7L3X5U6-F1
#
_entry.id   AF-A0A7L3X5U6-F1
#
_cell.length_a   1.000
_cell.length_b   1.000
_cell.length_c   1.000
_cell.angle_alpha   90.00
_cell.angle_beta   90.00
_cell.angle_gamma   90.00
#
_symmetry.space_group_name_H-M   'P 1'
#
loop_
_entity.id
_entity.type
_entity.pdbx_description
1 polymer ?
#
loop_
_entity_poly.entity_id
_entity_poly.type
_entity_poly.pdbx_seq_one_letter_code
_entity_poly.pdbx_strand_id
1 'polypeptide(L)' 'LSSVQCIQNKQLYFADRLYDSMKGKGTRDKVLIRIMVSRCEVDMLKIKSEFKRKYGKSLYYFIQAS' A
#
# COMPACT_ATOMS: atom_id res chain seq x y z
N LEU A 1 19.26 10.85 17.14
CA LEU A 1 18.00 11.62 17.21
C LEU A 1 16.90 10.81 16.53
N SER A 2 16.41 9.79 17.21
CA SER A 2 15.34 8.91 16.72
C SER A 2 14.01 9.57 17.07
N SER A 3 13.60 10.56 16.27
CA SER A 3 12.28 11.15 16.41
C SER A 3 11.24 10.05 16.21
N VAL A 4 10.67 9.64 17.33
CA VAL A 4 9.46 8.86 17.44
C VAL A 4 8.47 9.45 16.45
N GLN A 5 8.23 8.74 15.33
CA GLN A 5 7.02 8.99 14.54
C GLN A 5 5.86 8.45 15.37
N CYS A 6 5.47 9.27 16.34
CA CYS A 6 4.32 9.07 17.19
C CYS A 6 3.10 8.83 16.29
N ILE A 7 2.42 7.72 16.55
CA ILE A 7 1.25 7.17 15.82
C ILE A 7 1.64 6.50 14.50
N GLN A 8 2.06 5.23 14.57
CA GLN A 8 2.19 4.36 13.40
C GLN A 8 0.86 4.28 12.65
N ASN A 9 0.71 5.02 11.55
CA ASN A 9 -0.42 4.84 10.65
C ASN A 9 -0.23 3.50 9.91
N LYS A 10 -0.83 2.44 10.48
CA LYS A 10 -0.78 1.07 9.94
C LYS A 10 -1.26 1.02 8.49
N GLN A 11 -2.22 1.87 8.12
CA GLN A 11 -2.75 1.93 6.76
C GLN A 11 -1.74 2.51 5.78
N LEU A 12 -1.01 3.55 6.20
CA LEU A 12 0.09 4.14 5.43
C LEU A 12 1.23 3.14 5.22
N TYR A 13 1.56 2.33 6.23
CA TYR A 13 2.54 1.25 6.09
C TYR A 13 2.14 0.24 5.01
N PHE A 14 0.87 -0.21 5.00
CA PHE A 14 0.41 -1.13 3.95
C PHE A 14 0.34 -0.45 2.58
N ALA A 15 -0.03 0.83 2.51
CA ALA A 15 -0.01 1.59 1.27
C ALA A 15 1.42 1.65 0.68
N ASP A 16 2.43 1.90 1.52
CA ASP A 16 3.83 1.93 1.10
C ASP A 16 4.30 0.56 0.60
N ARG A 17 3.94 -0.52 1.29
CA ARG A 17 4.29 -1.89 0.90
C ARG A 17 3.62 -2.33 -0.40
N LEU A 18 2.38 -1.89 -0.64
CA LEU A 18 1.69 -2.11 -1.91
C LEU A 18 2.41 -1.38 -3.04
N TYR A 19 2.75 -0.10 -2.84
CA TYR A 19 3.47 0.68 -3.84
C TYR A 19 4.83 0.04 -4.15
N ASP A 20 5.59 -0.33 -3.12
CA ASP A 20 6.88 -1.01 -3.27
C ASP A 20 6.80 -2.37 -3.97
N SER A 21 5.65 -3.05 -3.93
CA SER A 21 5.44 -4.31 -4.62
C SER A 21 5.19 -4.14 -6.11
N MET A 22 4.75 -2.96 -6.55
CA MET A 22 4.42 -2.63 -7.93
C MET A 22 5.40 -1.62 -8.56
N LYS A 23 6.29 -1.02 -7.77
CA LYS A 23 7.29 -0.08 -8.29
C LYS A 23 8.45 -0.83 -8.96
N GLY A 24 8.78 -0.44 -10.19
CA GLY A 24 9.95 -0.95 -10.91
C GLY A 24 9.59 -1.97 -11.99
N LYS A 25 10.58 -2.77 -12.43
CA LYS A 25 10.36 -3.80 -13.44
C LYS A 25 9.70 -5.03 -12.81
N GLY A 26 8.47 -5.31 -13.24
CA GLY A 26 7.68 -6.44 -12.76
C GLY A 26 7.05 -6.21 -11.38
N THR A 27 6.32 -7.22 -10.92
CA THR A 27 5.51 -7.14 -9.70
C THR A 27 5.98 -8.17 -8.68
N ARG A 28 6.07 -7.77 -7.41
CA ARG A 28 6.32 -8.70 -6.29
C ARG A 28 5.00 -9.34 -5.87
N ASP A 29 4.45 -10.21 -6.71
CA ASP A 29 3.08 -10.74 -6.60
C ASP A 29 2.78 -11.34 -5.22
N LYS A 30 3.74 -12.07 -4.63
CA LYS A 30 3.58 -12.66 -3.30
C LYS A 30 3.29 -11.62 -2.22
N VAL A 31 3.89 -10.43 -2.30
CA VAL A 31 3.66 -9.33 -1.34
C VAL A 31 2.32 -8.66 -1.63
N LEU A 32 2.05 -8.36 -2.90
CA LEU A 32 0.80 -7.75 -3.34
C LEU A 32 -0.41 -8.60 -2.92
N ILE A 33 -0.43 -9.88 -3.31
CA ILE A 33 -1.52 -10.82 -3.02
C ILE A 33 -1.71 -10.97 -1.50
N ARG A 34 -0.63 -11.18 -0.74
CA ARG A 34 -0.73 -11.35 0.70
C ARG A 34 -1.34 -10.14 1.41
N ILE A 35 -0.96 -8.93 1.02
CA ILE A 35 -1.55 -7.70 1.59
C ILE A 35 -3.00 -7.54 1.12
N MET A 36 -3.29 -7.77 -0.16
CA MET A 36 -4.65 -7.66 -0.70
C MET A 36 -5.62 -8.60 0.02
N VAL A 37 -5.24 -9.87 0.23
CA VAL A 37 -6.07 -10.87 0.91
C VAL A 37 -6.16 -10.61 2.41
N SER A 38 -5.04 -10.36 3.10
CA SER A 38 -5.08 -10.20 4.57
C SER A 38 -5.72 -8.90 5.06
N ARG A 39 -5.87 -7.89 4.20
CA ARG A 39 -6.40 -6.57 4.57
C ARG A 39 -7.78 -6.27 3.96
N CYS A 40 -8.28 -7.10 3.04
CA CYS A 40 -9.52 -6.82 2.28
C CYS A 40 -10.70 -6.46 3.18
N GLU A 41 -10.93 -7.25 4.24
CA GLU A 41 -12.05 -7.08 5.19
C GLU A 41 -11.66 -6.30 6.45
N VAL A 42 -10.40 -5.90 6.60
CA VAL A 42 -9.92 -5.24 7.82
C VAL A 42 -9.92 -3.73 7.68
N ASP A 43 -9.16 -3.19 6.72
CA ASP A 43 -8.98 -1.75 6.55
C ASP A 43 -8.57 -1.35 5.12
N MET A 44 -8.85 -2.19 4.12
CA MET A 44 -8.48 -1.94 2.72
C MET A 44 -8.99 -0.60 2.18
N LEU A 45 -10.18 -0.15 2.59
CA LEU A 45 -10.71 1.15 2.17
C LEU A 45 -9.83 2.32 2.65
N LYS A 46 -9.35 2.25 3.89
CA LYS A 46 -8.44 3.26 4.45
C LYS A 46 -7.05 3.16 3.80
N ILE A 47 -6.56 1.95 3.56
CA ILE A 47 -5.29 1.73 2.83
C ILE A 47 -5.37 2.34 1.43
N LYS A 48 -6.45 2.11 0.68
CA LYS A 48 -6.66 2.71 -0.65
C LYS A 48 -6.69 4.24 -0.59
N SER A 49 -7.32 4.81 0.44
CA SER A 49 -7.35 6.27 0.66
C SER A 49 -5.95 6.83 0.91
N GLU A 50 -5.19 6.23 1.84
CA GLU A 50 -3.81 6.63 2.14
C GLU A 50 -2.88 6.47 0.92
N PHE A 51 -3.03 5.37 0.18
CA PHE A 51 -2.30 5.12 -1.05
C PHE A 51 -2.54 6.23 -2.08
N LYS A 52 -3.81 6.56 -2.35
CA LYS A 52 -4.17 7.62 -3.29
C LYS A 52 -3.65 8.99 -2.81
N ARG A 53 -3.77 9.27 -1.51
CA ARG A 53 -3.28 10.51 -0.89
C ARG A 53 -1.76 10.68 -1.05
N LYS A 54 -0.98 9.60 -0.89
CA LYS A 54 0.48 9.65 -0.95
C LYS A 54 1.05 9.57 -2.38
N TYR A 55 0.45 8.76 -3.26
CA TYR A 55 1.02 8.45 -4.58
C TYR A 55 0.27 9.08 -5.76
N GLY A 56 -0.79 9.85 -5.50
CA GLY A 56 -1.52 10.63 -6.50
C GLY A 56 -2.42 9.83 -7.45
N LYS A 57 -2.24 8.50 -7.56
CA LYS A 57 -3.13 7.60 -8.32
C LYS A 57 -3.69 6.51 -7.43
N SER A 58 -4.82 5.94 -7.83
CA SER A 58 -5.47 4.88 -7.07
C SER A 58 -4.63 3.60 -7.07
N LEU A 59 -4.78 2.78 -6.03
CA LEU A 59 -4.21 1.44 -5.99
C LEU A 59 -4.62 0.61 -7.23
N TYR A 60 -5.87 0.75 -7.67
CA TYR A 60 -6.38 0.08 -8.87
C TYR A 60 -5.61 0.49 -10.14
N TYR A 61 -5.30 1.79 -10.30
CA TYR A 61 -4.51 2.27 -11.43
C TYR A 61 -3.15 1.57 -11.49
N PHE A 62 -2.47 1.42 -10.35
CA PHE A 62 -1.20 0.73 -10.30
C PHE A 62 -1.34 -0.75 -10.62
N ILE A 63 -2.33 -1.45 -10.05
CA ILE A 63 -2.56 -2.87 -10.33
C ILE A 63 -2.85 -3.13 -11.81
N GLN A 64 -3.58 -2.24 -12.50
CA GLN A 64 -3.87 -2.37 -13.94
C GLN A 64 -2.67 -2.05 -14.84
N ALA A 65 -1.74 -1.23 -14.35
CA ALA A 65 -0.55 -0.83 -15.10
C ALA A 65 0.68 -1.70 -14.82
N SER A 66 0.57 -2.63 -13.85
CA SER A 66 1.65 -3.53 -13.42
C SER A 66 1.63 -4.85 -14.15
#